data_AF-A0A8X6MLW4-F1
#
_entry.id   AF-A0A8X6MLW4-F1
#
_cell.length_a   1.000
_cell.length_b   1.000
_cell.length_c   1.000
_cell.angle_alpha   90.00
_cell.angle_beta   90.00
_cell.angle_gamma   90.00
#
_symmetry.space_group_name_H-M   'P 1'
#
loop_
_entity.id
_entity.type
_entity.pdbx_description
1 polymer ?
#
loop_
_entity_poly.entity_id
_entity_poly.type
_entity_poly.pdbx_seq_one_letter_code
_entity_poly.pdbx_strand_id
1 'polypeptide(L)'
;MTSATSGNEGCEGGWMDQGFEYIKKNRGIDTESSYPYTAKEGTCHFKKSSVGATVTGYVDIPSGDEKALKQAVATVGPISVAIDASHESFQTYQ
;
A
#
# COMPACT_ATOMS: atom_id res chain seq x y z
N MET A 1 0.62 7.53 9.56
CA MET A 1 1.43 6.96 8.47
C MET A 1 2.53 6.13 9.09
N THR A 2 2.80 4.97 8.50
CA THR A 2 3.53 3.81 9.03
C THR A 2 5.00 4.11 9.31
N SER A 3 5.29 4.95 10.30
CA SER A 3 6.66 5.29 10.69
C SER A 3 7.19 4.23 11.67
N ALA A 4 8.31 3.63 11.29
CA ALA A 4 9.21 2.72 12.01
C ALA A 4 8.70 1.33 12.45
N THR A 5 7.44 1.18 12.88
CA THR A 5 6.99 -0.09 13.51
C THR A 5 6.60 -1.21 12.54
N SER A 6 6.44 -0.89 11.25
CA SER A 6 5.91 -1.83 10.24
C SER A 6 6.93 -2.27 9.19
N GLY A 7 8.17 -1.75 9.26
CA GLY A 7 9.24 -2.06 8.31
C GLY A 7 9.37 -1.11 7.11
N ASN A 8 8.45 -0.15 6.95
CA ASN A 8 8.55 0.95 5.98
C ASN A 8 9.32 2.16 6.56
N GLU A 9 9.93 2.95 5.68
CA GLU A 9 10.78 4.12 6.01
C GLU A 9 10.10 5.46 5.67
N GLY A 10 8.76 5.48 5.70
CA GLY A 10 7.99 6.70 5.51
C GLY A 10 8.21 7.32 4.13
N CYS A 11 8.76 8.53 4.09
CA CYS A 11 9.03 9.26 2.85
C CYS A 11 10.22 8.71 2.05
N GLU A 12 11.09 7.90 2.67
CA GLU A 12 12.26 7.29 2.00
C GLU A 12 11.91 5.98 1.28
N GLY A 13 10.66 5.51 1.43
CA GLY A 13 10.14 4.36 0.68
C GLY A 13 9.58 3.25 1.58
N GLY A 14 9.18 2.16 0.92
CA GLY A 14 8.56 1.02 1.58
C GLY A 14 7.96 -0.01 0.62
N TRP A 15 7.46 -1.10 1.20
CA TRP A 15 6.80 -2.20 0.49
C TRP A 15 5.30 -2.27 0.79
N MET A 16 4.53 -2.70 -0.20
CA MET A 16 3.07 -2.82 -0.10
C MET A 16 2.66 -3.86 0.94
N ASP A 17 3.36 -4.99 1.01
CA ASP A 17 3.11 -6.06 2.00
C ASP A 17 3.25 -5.56 3.44
N GLN A 18 4.26 -4.74 3.70
CA GLN A 18 4.45 -4.11 5.01
C GLN A 18 3.30 -3.15 5.34
N GLY A 19 2.74 -2.48 4.32
CA GLY A 19 1.51 -1.71 4.43
C GLY A 19 0.32 -2.58 4.81
N PHE A 20 0.06 -3.67 4.09
CA PHE A 20 -1.05 -4.59 4.40
C PHE A 20 -0.91 -5.23 5.78
N GLU A 21 0.30 -5.66 6.13
CA GLU A 21 0.62 -6.25 7.43
C GLU A 21 0.41 -5.25 8.58
N TYR A 22 0.76 -3.97 8.38
CA TYR A 22 0.42 -2.90 9.33
C TYR A 22 -1.09 -2.82 9.55
N ILE A 23 -1.88 -2.72 8.48
CA ILE A 23 -3.34 -2.55 8.61
C ILE A 23 -3.96 -3.75 9.35
N LYS A 24 -3.50 -4.96 9.04
CA LYS A 24 -3.92 -6.19 9.73
C LYS A 24 -3.58 -6.15 11.22
N LYS A 25 -2.33 -5.85 11.59
CA LYS A 25 -1.88 -5.76 13.00
C LYS A 25 -2.56 -4.63 13.76
N ASN A 26 -2.70 -3.47 13.12
CA ASN A 26 -3.33 -2.28 13.67
C ASN A 26 -4.86 -2.40 13.76
N ARG A 27 -5.43 -3.44 13.14
CA ARG A 27 -6.88 -3.72 13.04
C ARG A 27 -7.64 -2.61 12.34
N GLY A 28 -7.03 -2.00 11.34
CA GLY A 28 -7.67 -1.01 10.48
C GLY A 28 -6.75 0.11 10.02
N ILE A 29 -7.27 0.88 9.08
CA ILE A 29 -6.69 2.10 8.53
C ILE A 29 -7.75 3.20 8.53
N ASP A 30 -7.34 4.42 8.83
CA ASP A 30 -8.23 5.59 8.90
C ASP A 30 -8.67 6.04 7.50
N THR A 31 -9.82 6.71 7.42
CA THR A 31 -10.25 7.40 6.19
C THR A 31 -9.36 8.60 5.88
N GLU A 32 -9.21 8.94 4.59
CA GLU A 32 -8.47 10.15 4.16
C GLU A 32 -9.00 11.42 4.84
N SER A 33 -10.32 11.58 4.96
CA SER A 33 -10.93 12.73 5.64
C SER A 33 -10.52 12.87 7.11
N SER A 34 -10.22 11.76 7.77
CA SER A 34 -9.86 11.74 9.19
C SER A 34 -8.35 11.75 9.45
N TYR A 35 -7.55 11.37 8.44
CA TYR A 35 -6.09 11.38 8.47
C TYR A 35 -5.57 11.87 7.11
N PRO A 36 -5.64 13.19 6.83
CA PRO A 36 -5.28 13.72 5.52
C PRO A 36 -3.79 13.57 5.21
N TYR A 37 -3.46 13.40 3.93
CA TYR A 37 -2.07 13.39 3.47
C TYR A 37 -1.40 14.77 3.59
N THR A 38 -0.18 14.80 4.13
CA THR A 38 0.58 16.04 4.39
C THR A 38 1.91 16.13 3.64
N ALA A 39 2.23 15.14 2.81
CA ALA A 39 3.47 15.08 2.01
C ALA A 39 4.78 15.19 2.83
N LYS A 40 4.76 14.78 4.09
CA LYS A 40 5.95 14.70 4.94
C LYS A 40 5.77 13.64 6.02
N GLU A 41 6.87 13.11 6.52
CA GLU A 41 6.83 12.24 7.68
C GLU A 41 6.37 13.01 8.92
N GLY A 42 5.62 12.33 9.77
CA GLY A 42 5.10 12.88 11.01
C GLY A 42 4.77 11.78 12.00
N THR A 43 4.29 12.16 13.17
CA THR A 43 3.93 11.21 14.21
C THR A 43 2.64 10.47 13.88
N CYS A 44 2.58 9.19 14.27
CA CYS A 44 1.39 8.38 14.12
C CYS A 44 0.26 8.94 15.01
N HIS A 45 -0.88 9.24 14.41
CA HIS A 45 -2.07 9.71 15.12
C HIS A 45 -3.34 8.93 14.72
N PHE A 46 -3.16 7.65 14.43
CA PHE A 46 -4.24 6.71 14.13
C PHE A 46 -5.34 6.75 15.21
N LYS A 47 -6.61 6.75 14.78
CA LYS A 47 -7.76 6.75 15.67
C LYS A 47 -8.69 5.59 15.33
N LYS A 48 -8.85 4.64 16.26
CA LYS A 48 -9.78 3.50 16.09
C LYS A 48 -11.21 3.91 15.71
N SER A 49 -11.68 5.08 16.14
CA SER A 49 -13.00 5.62 15.79
C SER A 49 -13.14 6.07 14.33
N SER A 50 -12.02 6.19 13.62
CA SER A 50 -11.93 6.75 12.27
C SER A 50 -11.57 5.70 11.21
N VAL A 51 -11.54 4.42 11.60
CA VAL A 51 -11.23 3.28 10.71
C VAL A 51 -12.21 3.25 9.55
N GLY A 52 -11.69 3.39 8.33
CA GLY A 52 -12.44 3.28 7.08
C GLY A 52 -12.38 1.89 6.46
N ALA A 53 -11.31 1.12 6.74
CA ALA A 53 -11.13 -0.22 6.18
C ALA A 53 -10.28 -1.10 7.10
N THR A 54 -10.41 -2.42 6.91
CA THR A 54 -9.58 -3.44 7.56
C THR A 54 -9.13 -4.46 6.52
N VAL A 55 -8.05 -5.20 6.83
CA VAL A 55 -7.60 -6.34 6.03
C VAL A 55 -7.37 -7.53 6.94
N THR A 56 -7.71 -8.72 6.45
CA THR A 56 -7.50 -9.98 7.16
C THR A 56 -6.18 -10.66 6.76
N GLY A 57 -5.65 -10.32 5.58
CA GLY A 57 -4.41 -10.85 5.04
C GLY A 57 -4.10 -10.28 3.64
N TYR A 58 -3.00 -10.76 3.08
CA TYR A 58 -2.52 -10.49 1.72
C TYR A 58 -1.88 -11.76 1.17
N VAL A 59 -1.76 -11.85 -0.15
CA VAL A 59 -1.14 -12.97 -0.85
C VAL A 59 -0.35 -12.45 -2.04
N ASP A 60 0.76 -13.12 -2.33
CA ASP A 60 1.58 -12.80 -3.50
C ASP A 60 1.15 -13.61 -4.72
N ILE A 61 1.18 -12.94 -5.87
CA ILE A 61 1.09 -13.59 -7.17
C ILE A 61 2.48 -14.12 -7.52
N PRO A 62 2.59 -15.32 -8.11
CA PRO A 62 3.89 -15.85 -8.54
C PRO A 62 4.66 -14.84 -9.39
N SER A 63 5.91 -14.58 -9.01
CA SER A 63 6.75 -13.58 -9.67
C SER A 63 6.92 -13.89 -11.16
N GLY A 64 6.69 -12.88 -12.00
CA GLY A 64 6.79 -13.00 -13.47
C GLY A 64 5.63 -13.74 -14.15
N ASP A 65 4.60 -14.20 -13.43
CA ASP A 65 3.45 -14.85 -14.03
C ASP A 65 2.34 -13.84 -14.39
N GLU A 66 2.47 -13.22 -15.56
CA GLU A 66 1.48 -12.26 -16.08
C GLU A 66 0.10 -12.89 -16.33
N LYS A 67 0.03 -14.21 -16.54
CA LYS A 67 -1.26 -14.91 -16.72
C LYS A 67 -1.99 -15.01 -15.38
N ALA A 68 -1.27 -15.34 -14.31
CA ALA A 68 -1.80 -15.31 -12.95
C ALA A 68 -2.18 -13.89 -12.54
N LEU A 69 -1.37 -12.88 -12.87
CA LEU A 69 -1.69 -11.47 -12.62
C LEU A 69 -2.98 -11.04 -13.34
N LYS A 70 -3.11 -11.34 -14.65
CA LYS A 70 -4.31 -11.06 -15.42
C LYS A 70 -5.55 -11.71 -14.79
N GLN A 71 -5.44 -12.96 -14.37
CA GLN A 71 -6.55 -13.66 -13.72
C GLN A 71 -6.91 -12.99 -12.39
N ALA A 72 -5.93 -12.67 -11.54
CA ALA A 72 -6.16 -12.01 -10.26
C ALA A 72 -6.84 -10.65 -10.43
N VAL A 73 -6.39 -9.84 -11.39
CA VAL A 73 -7.03 -8.56 -11.72
C VAL A 73 -8.50 -8.75 -12.10
N ALA A 74 -8.80 -9.78 -12.90
CA ALA A 74 -10.15 -10.05 -13.36
C ALA A 74 -11.08 -10.61 -12.27
N THR A 75 -10.56 -11.41 -11.33
CA THR A 75 -11.40 -12.15 -10.37
C THR A 75 -11.37 -11.60 -8.95
N VAL A 76 -10.31 -10.88 -8.56
CA VAL A 76 -10.15 -10.32 -7.21
C VAL A 76 -10.36 -8.80 -7.24
N GLY A 77 -9.81 -8.11 -8.23
CA GLY A 77 -9.88 -6.65 -8.37
C GLY A 77 -8.49 -6.02 -8.52
N PRO A 78 -8.33 -4.73 -8.20
CA PRO A 78 -7.05 -4.03 -8.32
C PRO A 78 -5.94 -4.71 -7.51
N ILE A 79 -4.75 -4.84 -8.11
CA ILE A 79 -3.57 -5.50 -7.52
C ILE A 79 -2.43 -4.49 -7.42
N SER A 80 -1.75 -4.46 -6.27
CA SER A 80 -0.52 -3.69 -6.10
C SER A 80 0.65 -4.36 -6.81
N VAL A 81 1.40 -3.60 -7.63
CA VAL A 81 2.57 -4.08 -8.37
C VAL A 81 3.73 -3.09 -8.27
N ALA A 82 4.96 -3.56 -8.40
CA ALA A 82 6.15 -2.73 -8.55
C ALA A 82 6.58 -2.70 -10.02
N ILE A 83 7.01 -1.54 -10.50
CA ILE A 83 7.47 -1.32 -11.88
C ILE A 83 8.73 -0.47 -11.87
N ASP A 84 9.53 -0.56 -12.94
CA ASP A 84 10.65 0.35 -13.16
C ASP A 84 10.15 1.65 -13.80
N ALA A 85 10.17 2.73 -13.02
CA ALA A 85 9.75 4.06 -13.45
C ALA A 85 10.93 4.99 -13.77
N SER A 86 12.17 4.48 -13.83
CA SER A 86 13.38 5.29 -14.02
C SER A 86 13.54 5.85 -15.44
N HIS A 87 12.84 5.27 -16.42
CA HIS A 87 12.96 5.64 -17.83
C HIS A 87 12.19 6.92 -18.18
N GLU A 88 12.79 7.83 -18.97
CA GLU A 88 12.11 9.05 -19.46
C GLU A 88 10.85 8.75 -20.27
N SER A 89 10.85 7.66 -21.04
CA SER A 89 9.68 7.19 -21.78
C SER A 89 8.49 6.86 -20.88
N PHE A 90 8.75 6.45 -19.63
CA PHE A 90 7.70 6.23 -18.64
C PHE A 90 7.19 7.56 -18.09
N GLN A 91 8.09 8.47 -17.74
CA GLN A 91 7.75 9.79 -17.19
C GLN A 91 6.94 10.66 -18.17
N THR A 92 7.11 10.45 -19.47
CA THR A 92 6.50 11.25 -20.54
C THR A 92 5.43 10.50 -21.34
N TYR A 93 5.04 9.28 -20.91
CA TYR A 93 4.00 8.47 -21.56
C TYR A 93 2.64 9.21 -21.59
N GLN A 94 1.92 9.11 -22.72
CA GLN A 94 0.60 9.74 -22.97
C GLN A 94 -0.34 8.78 -23.68
#